data_AF-A0A0C2WGA7-F1
#
_entry.id   AF-A0A0C2WGA7-F1
#
_cell.length_a   1.000
_cell.length_b   1.000
_cell.length_c   1.000
_cell.angle_alpha   90.00
_cell.angle_beta   90.00
_cell.angle_gamma   90.00
#
_symmetry.space_group_name_H-M   'P 1'
#
loop_
_entity.id
_entity.type
_entity.pdbx_description
1 polymer ?
#
loop_
_entity_poly.entity_id
_entity_poly.type
_entity_poly.pdbx_seq_one_letter_code
_entity_poly.pdbx_strand_id
1 'polypeptide(L)'
;MTRQRWTSTEQRDWLEALIPEFLEAQEKQATGPFYAKVYEDWAKTFPHPLPTAEGSQDEQGKAKCTAQKERKATELRVFHWFHNNTRAHSIGSTSAVIPVEKPTKLLGTIQAYQKLYYEKKLKPLIDTAYKENVAKAKGTNEKPRARLVIQNEIVRAEFSKESDEVKAEIEQYRQSLRAELPVDDQQTLEKYQKWVRNWLTLSARVLTFDNFIQRN
;
A
#
# COMPACT_ATOMS: atom_id res chain seq x y z
N MET A 1 10.77 19.38 -12.39
CA MET A 1 12.01 18.79 -11.86
C MET A 1 12.14 17.36 -12.38
N THR A 2 13.11 17.10 -13.26
CA THR A 2 13.40 15.73 -13.72
C THR A 2 14.05 14.96 -12.57
N ARG A 3 13.51 13.80 -12.20
CA ARG A 3 14.09 12.96 -11.14
C ARG A 3 15.51 12.54 -11.55
N GLN A 4 16.49 12.70 -10.66
CA GLN A 4 17.83 12.16 -10.90
C GLN A 4 17.74 10.64 -11.09
N ARG A 5 18.32 10.17 -12.18
CA ARG A 5 18.42 8.75 -12.50
C ARG A 5 19.73 8.23 -11.93
N TRP A 6 19.70 7.03 -11.37
CA TRP A 6 20.89 6.40 -10.80
C TRP A 6 21.79 5.74 -11.87
N THR A 7 21.24 5.43 -13.05
CA THR A 7 21.96 4.86 -14.18
C THR A 7 22.46 5.95 -15.14
N SER A 8 23.65 5.75 -15.71
CA SER A 8 24.09 6.50 -16.91
C SER A 8 23.25 6.09 -18.13
N THR A 9 23.37 6.84 -19.24
CA THR A 9 22.68 6.51 -20.50
C THR A 9 23.13 5.15 -21.02
N GLU A 10 24.44 4.88 -21.02
CA GLU A 10 25.01 3.59 -21.46
C GLU A 10 24.53 2.41 -20.61
N GLN A 11 24.51 2.58 -19.29
CA GLN A 11 23.99 1.57 -18.37
C GLN A 11 22.51 1.27 -18.62
N ARG A 12 21.74 2.31 -18.97
CA ARG A 12 20.32 2.16 -19.26
C ARG A 12 20.11 1.41 -20.57
N ASP A 13 20.81 1.79 -21.63
CA ASP A 13 20.65 1.16 -22.94
C ASP A 13 21.04 -0.32 -22.88
N TRP A 14 22.07 -0.66 -22.09
CA TRP A 14 22.44 -2.04 -21.77
C TRP A 14 21.31 -2.81 -21.04
N LEU A 15 20.69 -2.20 -20.03
CA LEU A 15 19.57 -2.83 -19.31
C LEU A 15 18.32 -2.96 -20.18
N GLU A 16 18.04 -1.98 -21.06
CA GLU A 16 16.91 -2.02 -21.99
C GLU A 16 17.07 -3.12 -23.04
N ALA A 17 18.29 -3.37 -23.52
CA ALA A 17 18.57 -4.47 -24.45
C ALA A 17 18.28 -5.86 -23.85
N LEU A 18 18.34 -6.01 -22.52
CA LEU A 18 18.08 -7.27 -21.81
C LEU A 18 16.61 -7.48 -21.43
N ILE A 19 15.73 -6.52 -21.70
CA ILE A 19 14.29 -6.64 -21.40
C ILE A 19 13.66 -7.89 -22.05
N PRO A 20 13.91 -8.21 -23.34
CA PRO A 20 13.32 -9.39 -23.97
C PRO A 20 13.73 -10.70 -23.27
N GLU A 21 15.02 -10.86 -22.94
CA GLU A 21 15.54 -12.04 -22.24
C GLU A 21 14.93 -12.17 -20.83
N PHE A 22 14.73 -11.03 -20.15
CA PHE A 22 14.05 -11.02 -18.85
C PHE A 22 12.59 -11.46 -18.94
N LEU A 23 11.86 -11.00 -19.96
CA LEU A 23 10.45 -11.39 -20.16
C LEU A 23 10.32 -12.88 -20.46
N GLU A 24 11.20 -13.45 -21.28
CA GLU A 24 11.25 -14.90 -21.52
C GLU A 24 11.57 -15.69 -20.24
N ALA A 25 12.54 -15.21 -19.44
CA ALA A 25 12.88 -15.83 -18.17
C ALA A 25 11.72 -15.76 -17.16
N GLN A 26 10.94 -14.67 -17.20
CA GLN A 26 9.75 -14.48 -16.37
C GLN A 26 8.63 -15.46 -16.77
N GLU A 27 8.37 -15.62 -18.07
CA GLU A 27 7.40 -16.58 -18.59
C GLU A 27 7.77 -18.03 -18.19
N LYS A 28 9.06 -18.36 -18.25
CA LYS A 28 9.61 -19.68 -17.87
C LYS A 28 9.81 -19.86 -16.36
N GLN A 29 9.48 -18.87 -15.53
CA GLN A 29 9.75 -18.84 -14.09
C GLN A 29 11.22 -19.10 -13.70
N ALA A 30 12.16 -18.79 -14.60
CA ALA A 30 13.59 -19.03 -14.46
C ALA A 30 14.37 -17.72 -14.26
N THR A 31 13.85 -16.82 -13.43
CA THR A 31 14.45 -15.49 -13.19
C THR A 31 15.74 -15.53 -12.37
N GLY A 32 15.92 -16.54 -11.51
CA GLY A 32 17.14 -16.73 -10.71
C GLY A 32 18.41 -16.86 -11.56
N PRO A 33 18.48 -17.83 -12.49
CA PRO A 33 19.61 -17.98 -13.42
C PRO A 33 19.87 -16.73 -14.27
N PHE A 34 18.81 -16.06 -14.72
CA PHE A 34 18.92 -14.80 -15.46
C PHE A 34 19.66 -13.74 -14.63
N TYR A 35 19.24 -13.50 -13.40
CA TYR A 35 19.89 -12.49 -12.55
C TYR A 35 21.33 -12.84 -12.21
N ALA A 36 21.66 -14.11 -11.99
CA ALA A 36 23.04 -14.53 -11.75
C ALA A 36 23.96 -14.12 -12.91
N LYS A 37 23.54 -14.40 -14.16
CA LYS A 37 24.25 -14.00 -15.38
C LYS A 37 24.34 -12.48 -15.51
N VAL A 38 23.22 -11.78 -15.34
CA VAL A 38 23.17 -10.30 -15.44
C VAL A 38 24.09 -9.64 -14.42
N TYR A 39 24.17 -10.13 -13.19
CA TYR A 39 25.05 -9.54 -12.18
C TYR A 39 26.54 -9.76 -12.49
N GLU A 40 26.90 -10.92 -13.03
CA GLU A 40 28.27 -11.17 -13.49
C GLU A 40 28.66 -10.25 -14.64
N ASP A 41 27.79 -10.13 -15.65
CA ASP A 41 28.06 -9.30 -16.83
C ASP A 41 28.03 -7.81 -16.49
N TRP A 42 27.15 -7.39 -15.58
CA TRP A 42 27.13 -6.04 -15.04
C TRP A 42 28.43 -5.70 -14.32
N ALA A 43 28.92 -6.60 -13.45
CA ALA A 43 30.17 -6.38 -12.71
C ALA A 43 31.40 -6.31 -13.62
N LYS A 44 31.40 -7.04 -14.74
CA LYS A 44 32.46 -6.97 -15.76
C LYS A 44 32.41 -5.67 -16.56
N THR A 45 31.22 -5.23 -16.94
CA THR A 45 31.01 -4.08 -17.84
C THR A 45 31.14 -2.75 -17.09
N PHE A 46 30.65 -2.70 -15.85
CA PHE A 46 30.63 -1.49 -15.01
C PHE A 46 31.33 -1.77 -13.68
N PRO A 47 32.68 -1.88 -13.67
CA PRO A 47 33.42 -2.07 -12.44
C PRO A 47 33.20 -0.87 -11.52
N HIS A 48 32.82 -1.15 -10.27
CA HIS A 48 32.73 -0.10 -9.26
C HIS A 48 34.13 0.43 -8.97
N PRO A 49 34.32 1.76 -8.85
CA PRO A 49 35.59 2.30 -8.41
C PRO A 49 35.89 1.72 -7.02
N LEU A 50 37.05 1.07 -6.89
CA LEU A 50 37.50 0.56 -5.60
C LEU A 50 37.57 1.74 -4.62
N PRO A 51 37.11 1.59 -3.37
CA PRO A 51 37.38 2.58 -2.34
C PRO A 51 38.90 2.72 -2.24
N THR A 52 39.43 3.90 -2.57
CA THR A 52 40.85 4.21 -2.45
C THR A 52 41.27 3.98 -1.00
N ALA A 53 41.92 2.85 -0.74
CA ALA A 53 42.30 2.43 0.59
C ALA A 53 43.61 3.14 1.00
N GLU A 54 43.49 4.38 1.46
CA GLU A 54 44.59 5.05 2.17
C GLU A 54 44.45 4.78 3.68
N GLY A 55 45.02 3.66 4.14
CA GLY A 55 45.38 3.46 5.55
C GLY A 55 44.93 2.14 6.20
N SER A 56 45.86 1.45 6.88
CA SER A 56 45.64 0.49 7.99
C SER A 56 44.88 -0.83 7.76
N GLN A 57 45.42 -1.94 8.31
CA GLN A 57 44.88 -3.30 8.19
C GLN A 57 43.46 -3.48 8.80
N ASP A 58 43.06 -2.65 9.76
CA ASP A 58 41.69 -2.62 10.29
C ASP A 58 40.67 -2.04 9.30
N GLU A 59 41.13 -1.29 8.31
CA GLU A 59 40.29 -0.76 7.23
C GLU A 59 40.05 -1.80 6.14
N GLN A 60 40.88 -2.84 6.01
CA GLN A 60 40.68 -3.89 5.00
C GLN A 60 39.44 -4.74 5.29
N GLY A 61 39.15 -5.03 6.57
CA GLY A 61 37.93 -5.72 6.99
C GLY A 61 36.67 -4.86 6.79
N LYS A 62 36.79 -3.55 7.04
CA LYS A 62 35.70 -2.58 6.82
C LYS A 62 35.47 -2.30 5.33
N ALA A 63 36.53 -2.18 4.54
CA ALA A 63 36.49 -1.97 3.08
C ALA A 63 35.87 -3.16 2.33
N LYS A 64 36.13 -4.40 2.77
CA LYS A 64 35.43 -5.58 2.23
C LYS A 64 33.94 -5.57 2.58
N CYS A 65 33.59 -5.19 3.81
CA CYS A 65 32.20 -5.04 4.23
C CYS A 65 31.46 -3.94 3.47
N THR A 66 32.11 -2.81 3.15
CA THR A 66 31.50 -1.74 2.36
C THR A 66 31.35 -2.14 0.90
N ALA A 67 32.37 -2.72 0.28
CA ALA A 67 32.30 -3.19 -1.12
C ALA A 67 31.20 -4.24 -1.32
N GLN A 68 31.03 -5.17 -0.37
CA GLN A 68 29.95 -6.16 -0.44
C GLN A 68 28.56 -5.52 -0.30
N LYS A 69 28.41 -4.50 0.56
CA LYS A 69 27.16 -3.76 0.71
C LYS A 69 26.82 -2.97 -0.55
N GLU A 70 27.81 -2.33 -1.17
CA GLU A 70 27.64 -1.60 -2.42
C GLU A 70 27.26 -2.52 -3.57
N ARG A 71 27.94 -3.67 -3.69
CA ARG A 71 27.58 -4.70 -4.67
C ARG A 71 26.13 -5.14 -4.52
N LYS A 72 25.72 -5.53 -3.30
CA LYS A 72 24.32 -5.93 -3.02
C LYS A 72 23.33 -4.79 -3.31
N ALA A 73 23.70 -3.55 -2.99
CA ALA A 73 22.87 -2.39 -3.29
C ALA A 73 22.69 -2.20 -4.79
N THR A 74 23.74 -2.39 -5.59
CA THR A 74 23.67 -2.35 -7.06
C THR A 74 22.83 -3.48 -7.62
N GLU A 75 23.03 -4.72 -7.17
CA GLU A 75 22.22 -5.88 -7.57
C GLU A 75 20.72 -5.64 -7.30
N LEU A 76 20.37 -5.12 -6.12
CA LEU A 76 18.99 -4.74 -5.78
C LEU A 76 18.44 -3.62 -6.67
N ARG A 77 19.26 -2.65 -7.05
CA ARG A 77 18.86 -1.58 -7.97
C ARG A 77 18.56 -2.13 -9.36
N VAL A 78 19.40 -3.02 -9.88
CA VAL A 78 19.19 -3.71 -11.17
C VAL A 78 17.92 -4.56 -11.10
N PHE A 79 17.74 -5.35 -10.03
CA PHE A 79 16.53 -6.14 -9.80
C PHE A 79 15.26 -5.29 -9.85
N HIS A 80 15.20 -4.22 -9.05
CA HIS A 80 14.06 -3.31 -9.03
C HIS A 80 13.88 -2.57 -10.36
N TRP A 81 14.97 -2.26 -11.07
CA TRP A 81 14.90 -1.63 -12.37
C TRP A 81 14.13 -2.50 -13.36
N PHE A 82 14.45 -3.79 -13.50
CA PHE A 82 13.69 -4.69 -14.38
C PHE A 82 12.22 -4.74 -13.96
N HIS A 83 11.93 -4.98 -12.68
CA HIS A 83 10.55 -5.07 -12.18
C HIS A 83 9.74 -3.78 -12.33
N ASN A 84 10.37 -2.61 -12.38
CA ASN A 84 9.67 -1.35 -12.58
C ASN A 84 9.50 -1.04 -14.07
N ASN A 85 10.47 -1.39 -14.91
CA ASN A 85 10.46 -1.08 -16.34
C ASN A 85 9.71 -2.12 -17.18
N THR A 86 9.46 -3.34 -16.68
CA THR A 86 8.68 -4.38 -17.38
C THR A 86 7.23 -4.48 -16.94
N ARG A 87 6.80 -3.71 -15.92
CA ARG A 87 5.38 -3.63 -15.56
C ARG A 87 4.59 -3.10 -16.74
N ALA A 88 3.39 -3.64 -16.94
CA ALA A 88 2.43 -3.20 -17.96
C ALA A 88 2.22 -1.67 -17.97
N HIS A 89 2.43 -0.99 -16.83
CA HIS A 89 2.32 0.46 -16.72
C HIS A 89 3.52 1.29 -17.22
N SER A 90 4.68 0.67 -17.47
CA SER A 90 5.90 1.37 -17.93
C SER A 90 6.01 1.48 -19.45
N ILE A 91 5.37 0.57 -20.20
CA ILE A 91 5.44 0.54 -21.66
C ILE A 91 4.06 0.91 -22.21
N GLY A 92 3.83 2.21 -22.42
CA GLY A 92 2.68 2.69 -23.21
C GLY A 92 1.29 2.53 -22.59
N SER A 93 1.15 2.08 -21.35
CA SER A 93 -0.15 2.09 -20.67
C SER A 93 -0.53 3.53 -20.35
N THR A 94 -1.41 4.09 -21.18
CA THR A 94 -2.25 5.23 -20.79
C THR A 94 -2.80 4.92 -19.40
N SER A 95 -2.40 5.68 -18.38
CA SER A 95 -2.89 5.45 -17.02
C SER A 95 -4.40 5.34 -17.11
N ALA A 96 -4.97 4.16 -16.81
CA ALA A 96 -6.41 4.06 -16.66
C ALA A 96 -6.78 5.17 -15.69
N VAL A 97 -7.52 6.18 -16.18
CA VAL A 97 -7.85 7.37 -15.41
C VAL A 97 -8.56 6.85 -14.17
N ILE A 98 -7.84 6.86 -13.04
CA ILE A 98 -8.40 6.42 -11.77
C ILE A 98 -9.50 7.44 -11.51
N PRO A 99 -10.78 7.02 -11.41
CA PRO A 99 -11.84 7.95 -11.07
C PRO A 99 -11.46 8.61 -9.73
N VAL A 100 -11.21 9.91 -9.79
CA VAL A 100 -10.75 10.70 -8.63
C VAL A 100 -11.85 10.77 -7.57
N GLU A 101 -13.10 10.59 -8.00
CA GLU A 101 -14.28 10.57 -7.16
C GLU A 101 -14.40 9.21 -6.46
N LYS A 102 -13.93 9.17 -5.21
CA LYS A 102 -14.18 8.03 -4.34
C LYS A 102 -15.64 8.10 -3.89
N PRO A 103 -16.40 6.98 -3.92
CA PRO A 103 -17.74 6.97 -3.38
C PRO A 103 -17.69 7.37 -1.91
N THR A 104 -18.46 8.40 -1.55
CA THR A 104 -18.62 8.86 -0.18
C THR A 104 -19.31 7.78 0.63
N LYS A 105 -18.56 7.15 1.53
CA LYS A 105 -19.10 6.09 2.39
C LYS A 105 -20.00 6.69 3.46
N LEU A 106 -21.09 6.00 3.76
CA LEU A 106 -21.96 6.30 4.90
C LEU A 106 -21.13 6.33 6.20
N LEU A 107 -21.36 7.34 7.04
CA LEU A 107 -20.70 7.44 8.33
C LEU A 107 -21.02 6.21 9.20
N GLY A 108 -20.07 5.74 10.00
CA GLY A 108 -20.34 4.69 10.98
C GLY A 108 -21.25 5.19 12.10
N THR A 109 -22.03 4.30 12.74
CA THR A 109 -22.95 4.65 13.84
C THR A 109 -22.26 5.41 14.96
N ILE A 110 -21.11 4.91 15.42
CA ILE A 110 -20.32 5.55 16.47
C ILE A 110 -19.78 6.92 16.04
N GLN A 111 -19.41 7.09 14.77
CA GLN A 111 -18.93 8.38 14.25
C GLN A 111 -20.06 9.40 14.17
N ALA A 112 -21.26 8.96 13.78
CA ALA A 112 -22.46 9.79 13.79
C ALA A 112 -22.85 10.20 15.22
N TYR A 113 -22.80 9.26 16.17
CA TYR A 113 -22.99 9.54 17.60
C TYR A 113 -22.01 10.59 18.11
N GLN A 114 -20.71 10.42 17.80
CA GLN A 114 -19.69 11.41 18.14
C GLN A 114 -20.05 12.77 17.55
N LYS A 115 -20.38 12.88 16.25
CA LYS A 115 -20.75 14.18 15.66
C LYS A 115 -21.91 14.88 16.36
N LEU A 116 -22.96 14.14 16.74
CA LEU A 116 -24.16 14.72 17.36
C LEU A 116 -23.95 15.13 18.83
N TYR A 117 -23.22 14.33 19.60
CA TYR A 117 -23.14 14.50 21.06
C TYR A 117 -21.74 14.84 21.59
N TYR A 118 -20.75 15.10 20.71
CA TYR A 118 -19.38 15.38 21.13
C TYR A 118 -19.30 16.57 22.09
N GLU A 119 -19.86 17.72 21.68
CA GLU A 119 -19.74 18.95 22.47
C GLU A 119 -20.55 18.91 23.76
N LYS A 120 -21.72 18.25 23.74
CA LYS A 120 -22.68 18.24 24.85
C LYS A 120 -22.31 17.26 25.96
N LYS A 121 -21.97 16.02 25.61
CA LYS A 121 -21.77 14.92 26.59
C LYS A 121 -20.33 14.41 26.63
N LEU A 122 -19.72 14.17 25.47
CA LEU A 122 -18.47 13.39 25.40
C LEU A 122 -17.23 14.22 25.74
N LYS A 123 -17.15 15.48 25.27
CA LYS A 123 -16.00 16.37 25.48
C LYS A 123 -15.62 16.53 26.96
N PRO A 124 -16.53 16.88 27.89
CA PRO A 124 -16.16 17.02 29.30
C PRO A 124 -15.67 15.71 29.92
N LEU A 125 -16.28 14.57 29.55
CA LEU A 125 -15.86 13.25 30.03
C LEU A 125 -14.46 12.88 29.54
N ILE A 126 -14.19 13.08 28.24
CA ILE A 126 -12.88 12.81 27.63
C ILE A 126 -11.81 13.71 28.23
N ASP A 127 -12.09 15.00 28.40
CA ASP A 127 -11.12 15.95 28.94
C ASP A 127 -10.78 15.64 30.41
N THR A 128 -11.76 15.19 31.19
CA THR A 128 -11.56 14.78 32.59
C THR A 128 -10.73 13.50 32.65
N ALA A 129 -11.13 12.45 31.92
CA ALA A 129 -10.40 11.18 31.88
C ALA A 129 -8.97 11.32 31.34
N TYR A 130 -8.76 12.20 30.36
CA TYR A 130 -7.42 12.46 29.83
C TYR A 130 -6.53 13.19 30.84
N LYS A 131 -7.06 14.19 31.56
CA LYS A 131 -6.33 14.88 32.63
C LYS A 131 -5.90 13.91 33.73
N GLU A 132 -6.79 13.00 34.14
CA GLU A 132 -6.47 11.95 35.12
C GLU A 132 -5.39 10.99 34.60
N ASN A 133 -5.46 10.57 33.33
CA ASN A 133 -4.46 9.69 32.75
C ASN A 133 -3.08 10.36 32.71
N VAL A 134 -3.01 11.64 32.34
CA VAL A 134 -1.76 12.42 32.34
C VAL A 134 -1.22 12.59 33.76
N ALA A 135 -2.08 12.84 34.76
CA ALA A 135 -1.67 12.96 36.16
C ALA A 135 -1.09 11.63 36.69
N LYS A 136 -1.75 10.49 36.39
CA LYS A 136 -1.28 9.15 36.76
C LYS A 136 0.05 8.82 36.08
N ALA A 137 0.19 9.11 34.79
CA ALA A 137 1.42 8.87 34.03
C ALA A 137 2.62 9.65 34.59
N LYS A 138 2.41 10.90 35.05
CA LYS A 138 3.45 11.70 35.73
C LYS A 138 3.93 11.05 37.04
N GLY A 139 3.05 10.37 37.77
CA GLY A 139 3.39 9.69 39.02
C GLY A 139 4.17 8.38 38.83
N THR A 140 3.94 7.67 37.73
CA THR A 140 4.53 6.34 37.46
C THR A 140 5.71 6.38 36.47
N ASN A 141 6.05 7.55 35.93
CA ASN A 141 7.08 7.75 34.89
C ASN A 141 6.82 6.93 33.59
N GLU A 142 5.57 6.52 33.37
CA GLU A 142 5.13 5.84 32.15
C GLU A 142 4.62 6.86 31.12
N LYS A 143 4.64 6.50 29.84
CA LYS A 143 4.07 7.37 28.79
C LYS A 143 2.54 7.39 28.92
N PRO A 144 1.91 8.59 28.95
CA PRO A 144 0.45 8.68 29.01
C PRO A 144 -0.18 8.01 27.79
N ARG A 145 -1.35 7.40 27.98
CA ARG A 145 -2.10 6.80 26.89
C ARG A 145 -2.55 7.91 25.94
N ALA A 146 -2.55 7.62 24.64
CA ALA A 146 -3.01 8.58 23.65
C ALA A 146 -4.48 8.97 23.89
N ARG A 147 -4.80 10.27 23.81
CA ARG A 147 -6.16 10.80 24.02
C ARG A 147 -7.23 10.08 23.18
N LEU A 148 -6.89 9.74 21.93
CA LEU A 148 -7.78 9.03 21.01
C LEU A 148 -8.19 7.64 21.51
N VAL A 149 -7.32 6.93 22.24
CA VAL A 149 -7.64 5.61 22.81
C VAL A 149 -8.71 5.77 23.89
N ILE A 150 -8.49 6.70 24.83
CA ILE A 150 -9.44 7.03 25.89
C ILE A 150 -10.78 7.50 25.32
N GLN A 151 -10.73 8.35 24.29
CA GLN A 151 -11.94 8.79 23.58
C GLN A 151 -12.71 7.62 22.98
N ASN A 152 -12.04 6.70 22.29
CA ASN A 152 -12.72 5.56 21.67
C ASN A 152 -13.35 4.63 22.70
N GLU A 153 -12.69 4.40 23.84
CA GLU A 153 -13.22 3.60 24.95
C GLU A 153 -14.46 4.26 25.57
N ILE A 154 -14.38 5.56 25.91
CA ILE A 154 -15.50 6.30 26.49
C ILE A 154 -16.69 6.33 25.53
N VAL A 155 -16.46 6.64 24.26
CA VAL A 155 -17.53 6.72 23.27
C VAL A 155 -18.24 5.38 23.11
N ARG A 156 -17.49 4.26 23.05
CA ARG A 156 -18.08 2.92 22.97
C ARG A 156 -18.88 2.57 24.22
N ALA A 157 -18.34 2.90 25.40
CA ALA A 157 -19.01 2.64 26.66
C ALA A 157 -20.30 3.44 26.80
N GLU A 158 -20.29 4.72 26.43
CA GLU A 158 -21.45 5.60 26.51
C GLU A 158 -22.51 5.19 25.48
N PHE A 159 -22.11 4.96 24.23
CA PHE A 159 -23.03 4.49 23.18
C PHE A 159 -23.72 3.17 23.54
N SER A 160 -23.06 2.28 24.28
CA SER A 160 -23.66 1.01 24.74
C SER A 160 -24.71 1.20 25.84
N LYS A 161 -24.64 2.30 26.60
CA LYS A 161 -25.59 2.64 27.68
C LYS A 161 -26.80 3.46 27.21
N GLU A 162 -26.66 4.15 26.07
CA GLU A 162 -27.73 5.01 25.54
C GLU A 162 -28.97 4.19 25.14
N SER A 163 -30.13 4.84 25.23
CA SER A 163 -31.42 4.25 24.90
C SER A 163 -31.56 3.95 23.40
N ASP A 164 -32.49 3.05 23.07
CA ASP A 164 -32.74 2.69 21.67
C ASP A 164 -33.32 3.86 20.85
N GLU A 165 -33.94 4.84 21.52
CA GLU A 165 -34.41 6.10 20.90
C GLU A 165 -33.24 6.92 20.33
N VAL A 166 -32.17 7.07 21.10
CA VAL A 166 -30.95 7.78 20.66
C VAL A 166 -30.29 7.04 19.50
N LYS A 167 -30.31 5.70 19.52
CA LYS A 167 -29.80 4.89 18.40
C LYS A 167 -30.62 5.08 17.12
N ALA A 168 -31.94 5.22 17.24
CA ALA A 168 -32.81 5.52 16.12
C ALA A 168 -32.55 6.93 15.55
N GLU A 169 -32.35 7.94 16.40
CA GLU A 169 -31.98 9.31 15.97
C GLU A 169 -30.66 9.32 15.19
N ILE A 170 -29.66 8.57 15.66
CA ILE A 170 -28.37 8.44 14.97
C ILE A 170 -28.55 7.77 13.61
N GLU A 171 -29.40 6.75 13.50
CA GLU A 171 -29.65 6.07 12.23
C GLU A 171 -30.38 6.98 11.24
N GLN A 172 -31.35 7.78 11.71
CA GLN A 172 -32.01 8.81 10.90
C GLN A 172 -31.00 9.84 10.39
N TYR A 173 -30.08 10.31 11.24
CA TYR A 173 -29.00 11.22 10.84
C TYR A 173 -28.05 10.59 9.81
N ARG A 174 -27.76 9.29 9.92
CA ARG A 174 -26.97 8.60 8.88
C ARG A 174 -27.72 8.54 7.56
N GLN A 175 -29.02 8.26 7.60
CA GLN A 175 -29.85 8.19 6.40
C GLN A 175 -30.02 9.56 5.72
N SER A 176 -30.15 10.66 6.48
CA SER A 176 -30.20 12.00 5.90
C SER A 176 -28.90 12.34 5.16
N LEU A 177 -27.74 12.01 5.76
CA LEU A 177 -26.44 12.15 5.09
C LEU A 177 -26.31 11.25 3.85
N ARG A 178 -27.02 10.13 3.79
CA ARG A 178 -27.07 9.30 2.57
C ARG A 178 -27.88 9.95 1.47
N ALA A 179 -29.02 10.55 1.82
CA ALA A 179 -29.93 11.18 0.87
C ALA A 179 -29.38 12.49 0.29
N GLU A 180 -28.56 13.21 1.06
CA GLU A 180 -27.87 14.43 0.60
C GLU A 180 -26.72 14.15 -0.37
N LEU A 181 -26.23 12.90 -0.44
CA LEU A 181 -25.21 12.55 -1.42
C LEU A 181 -25.86 12.46 -2.80
N PRO A 182 -25.31 13.15 -3.83
CA PRO A 182 -25.82 13.05 -5.18
C PRO A 182 -25.81 11.58 -5.59
N VAL A 183 -27.01 11.08 -5.90
CA VAL A 183 -27.26 9.71 -6.36
C VAL A 183 -26.67 9.58 -7.76
N ASP A 184 -25.36 9.34 -7.87
CA ASP A 184 -24.70 8.96 -9.12
C ASP A 184 -24.90 7.45 -9.42
N ASP A 185 -26.06 6.89 -9.06
CA ASP A 185 -26.26 5.43 -8.95
C ASP A 185 -26.86 4.74 -10.18
N GLN A 186 -26.93 5.39 -11.35
CA GLN A 186 -27.15 4.63 -12.58
C GLN A 186 -25.83 4.08 -13.16
N GLN A 187 -24.76 4.89 -13.15
CA GLN A 187 -23.47 4.45 -13.71
C GLN A 187 -22.76 3.45 -12.79
N THR A 188 -22.88 3.58 -11.47
CA THR A 188 -22.30 2.62 -10.51
C THR A 188 -23.00 1.28 -10.54
N LEU A 189 -24.34 1.27 -10.66
CA LEU A 189 -25.12 0.03 -10.73
C LEU A 189 -24.87 -0.71 -12.05
N GLU A 190 -24.80 0.00 -13.18
CA GLU A 190 -24.42 -0.59 -14.47
C GLU A 190 -22.98 -1.12 -14.46
N LYS A 191 -22.03 -0.40 -13.85
CA LYS A 191 -20.66 -0.89 -13.66
C LYS A 191 -20.62 -2.15 -12.80
N TYR A 192 -21.38 -2.20 -11.71
CA TYR A 192 -21.47 -3.37 -10.84
C TYR A 192 -22.11 -4.56 -11.56
N GLN A 193 -23.22 -4.35 -12.27
CA GLN A 193 -23.89 -5.38 -13.07
C GLN A 193 -23.01 -5.89 -14.21
N LYS A 194 -22.25 -5.01 -14.87
CA LYS A 194 -21.27 -5.38 -15.91
C LYS A 194 -20.10 -6.17 -15.32
N TRP A 195 -19.61 -5.79 -14.15
CA TRP A 195 -18.57 -6.52 -13.43
C TRP A 195 -19.05 -7.92 -13.01
N VAL A 196 -20.25 -8.05 -12.46
CA VAL A 196 -20.87 -9.35 -12.11
C VAL A 196 -21.08 -10.22 -13.35
N ARG A 197 -21.56 -9.65 -14.48
CA ARG A 197 -21.68 -10.39 -15.75
C ARG A 197 -20.32 -10.91 -16.22
N ASN A 198 -19.29 -10.07 -16.24
CA ASN A 198 -17.95 -10.51 -16.66
C ASN A 198 -17.38 -11.59 -15.74
N TRP A 199 -17.58 -11.47 -14.42
CA TRP A 199 -17.14 -12.48 -13.46
C TRP A 199 -17.85 -13.83 -13.66
N LEU A 200 -19.16 -13.83 -13.89
CA LEU A 200 -19.92 -15.05 -14.20
C LEU A 200 -19.51 -15.67 -15.54
N THR A 201 -19.20 -14.86 -16.56
CA THR A 201 -18.68 -15.40 -17.84
C THR A 201 -17.29 -16.00 -17.72
N LEU A 202 -16.43 -15.44 -16.85
CA LEU A 202 -15.11 -15.98 -16.56
C LEU A 202 -15.21 -17.28 -15.74
N SER A 203 -16.10 -17.35 -14.74
CA SER A 203 -16.30 -18.58 -13.97
C SER A 203 -16.93 -19.70 -14.80
N ALA A 204 -17.85 -19.38 -15.71
CA ALA A 204 -18.42 -20.34 -16.65
C ALA A 204 -17.35 -20.89 -17.62
N ARG A 205 -16.41 -20.06 -18.08
CA ARG A 205 -15.29 -20.49 -18.94
C ARG A 205 -14.33 -21.42 -18.21
N VAL A 206 -14.06 -21.18 -16.93
CA VAL A 206 -13.21 -22.05 -16.10
C VAL A 206 -13.87 -23.42 -15.89
N LEU A 207 -15.18 -23.47 -15.62
CA LEU A 207 -15.93 -24.72 -15.45
C LEU A 207 -16.08 -25.55 -16.74
N THR A 208 -16.07 -24.90 -17.92
CA THR A 208 -16.04 -25.62 -19.21
C THR A 208 -14.66 -26.17 -19.56
N PHE A 209 -13.58 -25.58 -19.04
CA PHE A 209 -12.21 -26.06 -19.28
C PHE A 209 -11.90 -27.31 -18.46
N ASP A 210 -12.39 -27.38 -17.21
CA ASP A 210 -12.23 -28.58 -16.36
C ASP A 210 -13.01 -29.80 -16.89
N ASN A 211 -14.16 -29.60 -17.53
CA ASN A 211 -14.91 -30.70 -18.18
C ASN A 211 -14.26 -31.22 -19.46
N PHE A 212 -13.38 -30.44 -20.09
CA PHE A 212 -12.62 -30.86 -21.28
C PHE A 212 -11.39 -31.70 -20.91
N ILE A 213 -10.80 -31.46 -19.73
CA ILE A 213 -9.64 -32.21 -19.23
C ILE A 213 -10.04 -33.60 -18.69
N GLN A 214 -11.28 -33.80 -18.24
CA GLN A 214 -11.75 -35.11 -17.74
C GLN A 214 -12.31 -36.06 -18.83
N ARG A 215 -12.32 -35.65 -20.10
CA ARG A 215 -12.88 -36.43 -21.22
C ARG A 215 -11.89 -36.82 -22.32
N ASN A 216 -10.60 -36.54 -22.14
CA ASN A 216 -9.49 -37.07 -22.94
C ASN A 216 -8.49 -37.77 -22.02
#